data_AF-A0A1G0VBH2-F1
#
_entry.id   AF-A0A1G0VBH2-F1
#
_cell.length_a   1.000
_cell.length_b   1.000
_cell.length_c   1.000
_cell.angle_alpha   90.00
_cell.angle_beta   90.00
_cell.angle_gamma   90.00
#
_symmetry.space_group_name_H-M   'P 1'
#
loop_
_entity.id
_entity.type
_entity.pdbx_description
1 polymer ?
#
loop_
_entity_poly.entity_id
_entity_poly.type
_entity_poly.pdbx_seq_one_letter_code
_entity_poly.pdbx_strand_id
1 'polypeptide(L)'
;MDLSNLLQLYESNRILLLKTEPITKAIEQIKNPQLKEKLIELSQTVQCDLLILTDFLYEATQCETESDIELLLEINSALCEPIS
;
A
#
# COMPACT_ATOMS: atom_id res chain seq x y z
N MET A 1 -12.39 10.16 9.63
CA MET A 1 -11.65 10.33 8.37
C MET A 1 -12.70 10.34 7.28
N ASP A 2 -12.68 11.27 6.33
CA ASP A 2 -13.62 11.20 5.20
C ASP A 2 -13.16 10.14 4.18
N LEU A 3 -14.04 9.75 3.26
CA LEU A 3 -13.77 8.71 2.27
C LEU A 3 -12.57 9.07 1.38
N SER A 4 -12.45 10.34 0.97
CA SER A 4 -11.36 10.80 0.11
C SER A 4 -9.99 10.58 0.75
N ASN A 5 -9.84 10.90 2.05
CA ASN A 5 -8.61 10.66 2.79
C ASN A 5 -8.30 9.16 2.93
N LEU A 6 -9.30 8.31 3.13
CA LEU A 6 -9.12 6.85 3.19
C LEU A 6 -8.64 6.29 1.85
N LEU A 7 -9.23 6.75 0.75
CA LEU A 7 -8.84 6.36 -0.60
C LEU A 7 -7.41 6.81 -0.95
N GLN A 8 -7.03 8.05 -0.60
CA GLN A 8 -5.67 8.55 -0.78
C GLN A 8 -4.65 7.74 0.04
N LEU A 9 -5.01 7.35 1.26
CA LEU A 9 -4.17 6.51 2.11
C LEU A 9 -4.01 5.11 1.50
N TYR A 10 -5.07 4.53 0.94
CA TYR A 10 -5.00 3.26 0.21
C TYR A 10 -4.07 3.35 -1.00
N GLU A 11 -4.19 4.37 -1.85
CA GLU A 11 -3.28 4.54 -2.99
C GLU A 11 -1.82 4.65 -2.54
N SER A 12 -1.55 5.42 -1.48
CA SER A 12 -0.22 5.55 -0.89
C SER A 12 0.31 4.21 -0.39
N ASN A 13 -0.51 3.45 0.32
CA ASN A 13 -0.17 2.11 0.84
C ASN A 13 0.12 1.12 -0.29
N ARG A 14 -0.72 1.10 -1.33
CA ARG A 14 -0.54 0.26 -2.52
C ARG A 14 0.77 0.57 -3.25
N ILE A 15 1.09 1.85 -3.43
CA ILE A 15 2.38 2.27 -4.01
C ILE A 15 3.54 1.76 -3.15
N LEU A 16 3.47 1.90 -1.84
CA LEU A 16 4.52 1.42 -0.93
C LEU A 16 4.69 -0.10 -1.01
N LEU A 17 3.59 -0.87 -1.02
CA LEU A 17 3.60 -2.33 -1.20
C LEU A 17 4.32 -2.72 -2.50
N LEU A 18 4.00 -2.09 -3.63
CA LEU A 18 4.67 -2.33 -4.91
C LEU A 18 6.18 -2.01 -4.88
N LYS A 19 6.61 -1.07 -4.02
CA LYS A 19 8.04 -0.74 -3.86
C LYS A 19 8.79 -1.71 -2.96
N THR A 20 8.11 -2.59 -2.22
CA THR A 20 8.79 -3.55 -1.35
C THR A 20 9.56 -4.62 -2.14
N GLU A 21 9.09 -5.03 -3.33
CA GLU A 21 9.80 -5.98 -4.20
C GLU A 21 11.16 -5.46 -4.69
N PRO A 22 11.27 -4.28 -5.33
CA PRO A 22 12.57 -3.76 -5.75
C PRO A 22 13.50 -3.47 -4.57
N ILE A 23 12.97 -3.08 -3.39
CA ILE A 23 13.76 -2.93 -2.17
C ILE A 23 14.34 -4.28 -1.74
N THR A 24 13.54 -5.34 -1.73
CA THR A 24 13.99 -6.70 -1.39
C THR A 24 15.11 -7.14 -2.32
N LYS A 25 14.96 -6.96 -3.65
CA LYS A 25 16.01 -7.25 -4.62
C LYS A 25 17.29 -6.45 -4.38
N ALA A 26 17.19 -5.18 -3.97
CA ALA A 26 18.35 -4.36 -3.64
C ALA A 26 19.06 -4.87 -2.37
N ILE A 27 18.30 -5.27 -1.34
CA ILE A 27 18.82 -5.87 -0.11
C ILE A 27 19.59 -7.16 -0.42
N GLU A 28 19.09 -7.98 -1.35
CA GLU A 28 19.76 -9.22 -1.75
C GLU A 28 21.18 -9.02 -2.30
N GLN A 29 21.46 -7.87 -2.91
CA GLN A 29 22.77 -7.50 -3.45
C GLN A 29 23.77 -7.01 -2.39
N ILE A 30 23.34 -6.79 -1.15
CA ILE A 30 24.20 -6.30 -0.07
C ILE A 30 25.21 -7.37 0.33
N LYS A 31 26.50 -7.00 0.28
CA LYS A 31 27.62 -7.91 0.58
C LYS A 31 27.84 -8.14 2.08
N ASN A 32 27.50 -7.18 2.92
CA ASN A 32 27.65 -7.33 4.38
C ASN A 32 26.52 -8.24 4.90
N PRO A 33 26.83 -9.45 5.41
CA PRO A 33 25.82 -10.43 5.78
C PRO A 33 24.97 -9.98 6.98
N GLN A 34 25.57 -9.37 8.00
CA GLN A 34 24.86 -8.91 9.20
C GLN A 34 23.90 -7.75 8.88
N LEU A 35 24.30 -6.85 7.97
CA LEU A 35 23.42 -5.78 7.51
C LEU A 35 22.29 -6.32 6.63
N LYS A 36 22.60 -7.25 5.72
CA LYS A 36 21.62 -7.88 4.83
C LYS A 36 20.52 -8.59 5.64
N GLU A 37 20.88 -9.40 6.62
CA GLU A 37 19.94 -10.11 7.49
C GLU A 37 18.98 -9.14 8.20
N LYS A 38 19.52 -8.11 8.87
CA LYS A 38 18.71 -7.09 9.53
C LYS A 38 17.76 -6.36 8.58
N LEU A 39 18.21 -6.05 7.36
CA LEU A 39 17.37 -5.38 6.37
C LEU A 39 16.27 -6.28 5.83
N ILE A 40 16.53 -7.59 5.69
CA ILE A 40 15.49 -8.57 5.33
C ILE A 40 14.40 -8.59 6.41
N GLU A 41 14.78 -8.70 7.69
CA GLU A 41 13.83 -8.71 8.82
C GLU A 41 12.98 -7.43 8.86
N LEU A 42 13.61 -6.26 8.72
CA LEU A 42 12.91 -4.98 8.67
C LEU A 42 11.99 -4.88 7.46
N SER A 43 12.43 -5.32 6.27
CA SER A 43 11.61 -5.30 5.06
C SER A 43 10.38 -6.19 5.18
N GLN A 44 10.52 -7.37 5.81
CA GLN A 44 9.39 -8.27 6.07
C GLN A 44 8.40 -7.66 7.06
N THR A 45 8.90 -7.03 8.12
CA THR A 45 8.05 -6.33 9.10
C THR A 45 7.24 -5.23 8.43
N VAL A 46 7.89 -4.38 7.62
CA VAL A 46 7.21 -3.32 6.86
C VAL A 46 6.19 -3.89 5.88
N GLN A 47 6.50 -4.97 5.16
CA GLN A 47 5.53 -5.63 4.27
C GLN A 47 4.28 -6.10 5.05
N CYS A 48 4.47 -6.73 6.20
CA CYS A 48 3.36 -7.15 7.06
C CYS A 48 2.51 -5.96 7.54
N ASP A 49 3.14 -4.89 8.00
CA ASP A 49 2.44 -3.68 8.48
C ASP A 49 1.60 -3.04 7.36
N LEU A 50 2.13 -2.99 6.14
CA LEU A 50 1.41 -2.45 4.97
C LEU A 50 0.22 -3.35 4.58
N LEU A 51 0.34 -4.67 4.70
CA LEU A 51 -0.78 -5.59 4.46
C LEU A 51 -1.87 -5.43 5.53
N ILE A 52 -1.51 -5.31 6.80
CA ILE A 52 -2.46 -5.02 7.89
C ILE A 52 -3.17 -3.69 7.64
N LEU A 53 -2.44 -2.68 7.15
CA LEU A 53 -3.04 -1.40 6.76
C LEU A 53 -4.03 -1.56 5.60
N THR A 54 -3.74 -2.41 4.61
CA THR A 54 -4.70 -2.74 3.53
C THR A 54 -5.98 -3.34 4.10
N ASP A 55 -5.87 -4.32 5.00
CA ASP A 55 -7.04 -4.97 5.61
C ASP A 55 -7.88 -3.96 6.42
N PHE A 56 -7.22 -3.09 7.19
CA PHE A 56 -7.89 -1.99 7.89
C PHE A 56 -8.62 -1.06 6.93
N LEU A 57 -8.02 -0.72 5.79
CA LEU A 57 -8.62 0.17 4.81
C LEU A 57 -9.84 -0.46 4.14
N TYR A 58 -9.79 -1.75 3.83
CA TYR A 58 -10.96 -2.49 3.32
C TYR A 58 -12.13 -2.42 4.29
N GLU A 59 -11.90 -2.70 5.58
CA GLU A 59 -12.94 -2.58 6.60
C GLU A 59 -13.46 -1.13 6.72
N ALA A 60 -12.55 -0.15 6.72
CA ALA A 60 -12.90 1.26 6.84
C ALA A 60 -13.71 1.80 5.65
N THR A 61 -13.50 1.26 4.45
CA THR A 61 -14.25 1.59 3.24
C THR A 61 -15.43 0.66 2.97
N GLN A 62 -15.64 -0.36 3.81
CA GLN A 62 -16.66 -1.42 3.61
C GLN A 62 -16.48 -2.16 2.28
N CYS A 63 -15.23 -2.42 1.91
CA CYS A 63 -14.83 -3.21 0.76
C CYS A 63 -14.42 -4.61 1.19
N GLU A 64 -14.67 -5.62 0.35
CA GLU A 64 -14.23 -7.00 0.62
C GLU A 64 -13.01 -7.37 -0.23
N THR A 65 -12.81 -6.68 -1.35
CA THR A 65 -11.79 -7.00 -2.35
C THR A 65 -11.04 -5.77 -2.86
N GLU A 66 -9.89 -6.01 -3.51
CA GLU A 66 -9.14 -4.96 -4.21
C GLU A 66 -10.00 -4.30 -5.31
N SER A 67 -10.80 -5.07 -6.03
CA SER A 67 -11.67 -4.53 -7.08
C SER A 67 -12.74 -3.59 -6.54
N ASP A 68 -13.25 -3.82 -5.32
CA ASP A 68 -14.25 -2.93 -4.72
C ASP A 68 -13.67 -1.54 -4.45
N ILE A 69 -12.45 -1.48 -3.90
CA ILE A 69 -11.81 -0.20 -3.60
C ILE A 69 -11.29 0.51 -4.86
N GLU A 70 -10.86 -0.25 -5.88
CA GLU A 70 -10.52 0.32 -7.18
C GLU A 70 -11.74 0.97 -7.85
N LEU A 71 -12.92 0.35 -7.76
CA LEU A 71 -14.16 0.97 -8.23
C LEU A 71 -14.50 2.26 -7.45
N LEU A 72 -14.32 2.26 -6.12
CA LEU A 72 -14.52 3.47 -5.31
C LEU A 72 -13.56 4.59 -5.70
N LEU A 73 -12.30 4.28 -6.04
CA LEU A 73 -11.34 5.25 -6.54
C LEU A 73 -11.78 5.87 -7.87
N GLU A 74 -12.27 5.07 -8.80
CA GLU A 74 -12.80 5.54 -10.10
C GLU A 74 -14.03 6.44 -9.93
N ILE A 75 -14.95 6.07 -9.05
CA ILE A 75 -16.13 6.89 -8.75
C ILE A 75 -15.70 8.21 -8.10
N ASN A 76 -14.79 8.16 -7.13
CA ASN A 76 -14.32 9.35 -6.42
C ASN A 76 -13.57 10.31 -7.35
N SER A 77 -12.74 9.79 -8.26
CA SER A 77 -12.03 10.63 -9.23
C SER A 77 -12.99 11.31 -10.21
N ALA A 78 -14.00 10.59 -10.72
CA ALA A 78 -15.01 11.13 -11.63
C ALA A 78 -15.89 12.23 -10.98
N LEU A 79 -16.17 12.12 -9.68
CA LEU A 79 -16.93 13.14 -8.93
C LEU A 79 -16.11 14.40 -8.62
N CYS A 80 -14.78 14.29 -8.63
CA CYS A 80 -13.86 15.39 -8.36
C CYS A 80 -13.39 16.12 -9.63
N GLU A 81 -13.68 15.61 -10.83
CA GLU A 81 -13.43 16.34 -12.07
C GLU A 81 -14.42 17.51 -12.20
N PRO A 82 -13.94 18.74 -12.48
CA PRO A 82 -14.83 19.87 -12.68
C PRO A 82 -15.68 19.64 -13.94
N ILE A 83 -17.00 19.70 -13.78
CA ILE A 83 -17.94 19.75 -14.91
C ILE A 83 -17.52 20.94 -15.77
N SER A 84 -16.92 20.64 -16.93
CA SER A 84 -16.45 21.62 -17.91
C SER A 84 -17.60 22.22 -18.69
#